data_AF-A0A7T0BZM9-F1
#
_entry.id   AF-A0A7T0BZM9-F1
#
_cell.length_a   1.000
_cell.length_b   1.000
_cell.length_c   1.000
_cell.angle_alpha   90.00
_cell.angle_beta   90.00
_cell.angle_gamma   90.00
#
_symmetry.space_group_name_H-M   'P 1'
#
loop_
_entity.id
_entity.type
_entity.pdbx_description
1 polymer ?
#
loop_
_entity_poly.entity_id
_entity_poly.type
_entity_poly.pdbx_seq_one_letter_code
_entity_poly.pdbx_strand_id
1 'polypeptide(L)'
;MTGEPSTAAHPCKLFLHLSGIEHSRIKVRHPQTNGSTENINQTLQKGFYKVAFRKKLYQSIEAIQKDMDDFMRYYNNQRTNQGKHCQNRTLMQTFLDGRSLYPQYMFENNVEENQAA
;
A
#
# COMPACT_ATOMS: atom_id res chain seq x y z
N MET A 1 -1.80 -12.59 -35.02
CA MET A 1 -0.63 -12.34 -34.14
C MET A 1 -0.95 -12.85 -32.74
N THR A 2 -0.88 -14.17 -32.56
CA THR A 2 -1.04 -14.83 -31.26
C THR A 2 0.35 -14.94 -30.63
N GLY A 3 0.74 -13.89 -29.91
CA GLY A 3 1.94 -13.92 -29.09
C GLY A 3 1.57 -14.47 -27.72
N GLU A 4 1.80 -15.76 -27.47
CA GLU A 4 1.87 -16.24 -26.11
C GLU A 4 3.04 -15.54 -25.39
N PRO A 5 2.80 -14.86 -24.26
CA PRO A 5 3.90 -14.26 -23.53
C PRO A 5 4.62 -15.36 -22.75
N SER A 6 5.78 -15.77 -23.28
CA SER A 6 6.93 -16.32 -22.55
C SER A 6 6.70 -16.50 -21.06
N THR A 7 6.54 -17.75 -20.63
CA THR A 7 6.40 -18.24 -19.25
C THR A 7 7.67 -18.08 -18.41
N ALA A 8 8.33 -16.92 -18.48
CA ALA A 8 9.24 -16.48 -17.43
C ALA A 8 8.37 -15.87 -16.33
N ALA A 9 8.13 -16.61 -15.25
CA ALA A 9 7.46 -16.08 -14.08
C ALA A 9 8.21 -14.83 -13.62
N HIS A 10 7.59 -13.65 -13.82
CA HIS A 10 8.16 -12.39 -13.37
C HIS A 10 8.53 -12.52 -11.88
N PRO A 11 9.75 -12.14 -11.43
CA PRO A 11 10.24 -12.44 -10.08
C PRO A 11 9.25 -12.06 -8.97
N CYS A 12 8.56 -10.93 -9.11
CA CYS A 12 7.50 -10.51 -8.18
C CYS A 12 6.33 -11.51 -8.09
N LYS A 13 5.86 -12.08 -9.21
CA LYS A 13 4.76 -13.06 -9.20
C LYS A 13 5.18 -14.36 -8.51
N LEU A 14 6.41 -14.81 -8.75
CA LEU A 14 6.95 -15.98 -8.06
C LEU A 14 7.04 -15.73 -6.56
N PHE A 15 7.57 -14.59 -6.15
CA PHE A 15 7.66 -14.20 -4.74
C PHE A 15 6.29 -14.17 -4.05
N LEU A 16 5.27 -13.57 -4.70
CA LEU A 16 3.91 -13.52 -4.16
C LEU A 16 3.33 -14.94 -4.01
N HIS A 17 3.50 -15.79 -5.01
CA HIS A 17 3.02 -17.17 -4.95
C HIS A 17 3.69 -17.98 -3.83
N LEU A 18 5.02 -17.87 -3.69
CA LEU A 18 5.77 -18.51 -2.60
C LEU A 18 5.36 -17.97 -1.22
N SER A 19 4.90 -16.73 -1.14
CA SER A 19 4.41 -16.10 0.10
C SER A 19 2.94 -16.41 0.39
N GLY A 20 2.27 -17.24 -0.42
CA GLY A 20 0.84 -17.53 -0.28
C GLY A 20 -0.07 -16.35 -0.61
N ILE A 21 0.42 -15.36 -1.35
CA ILE A 21 -0.34 -14.17 -1.76
C ILE A 21 -0.82 -14.34 -3.20
N GLU A 22 -2.15 -14.36 -3.39
CA GLU A 22 -2.73 -14.42 -4.72
C GLU A 22 -2.50 -13.09 -5.47
N HIS A 23 -1.86 -13.18 -6.64
CA HIS A 23 -1.66 -12.03 -7.51
C HIS A 23 -2.85 -11.83 -8.44
N SER A 24 -3.60 -10.75 -8.26
CA SER A 24 -4.61 -10.28 -9.19
C SER A 24 -4.17 -8.99 -9.90
N ARG A 25 -4.76 -8.71 -11.08
CA ARG A 25 -4.58 -7.43 -11.77
C ARG A 25 -5.86 -6.62 -11.68
N ILE A 26 -5.74 -5.33 -11.47
CA ILE A 26 -6.89 -4.45 -11.49
C ILE A 26 -7.41 -4.34 -12.93
N LYS A 27 -8.73 -4.52 -13.11
CA LYS A 27 -9.38 -4.32 -14.40
C LYS A 27 -9.28 -2.85 -14.81
N VAL A 28 -8.95 -2.62 -16.09
CA VAL A 28 -8.92 -1.28 -16.68
C VAL A 28 -10.31 -0.65 -16.55
N ARG A 29 -10.38 0.64 -16.23
CA ARG A 29 -11.63 1.41 -16.02
C ARG A 29 -12.50 0.89 -14.86
N HIS A 30 -11.89 0.42 -13.77
CA HIS A 30 -12.60 0.06 -12.55
C HIS A 30 -12.26 1.03 -11.39
N PRO A 31 -13.02 2.13 -11.22
CA PRO A 31 -12.67 3.23 -10.31
C PRO A 31 -12.57 2.79 -8.84
N GLN A 32 -13.33 1.78 -8.46
CA GLN A 32 -13.41 1.33 -7.07
C GLN A 32 -12.13 0.65 -6.59
N THR A 33 -11.43 -0.03 -7.50
CA THR A 33 -10.18 -0.74 -7.21
C THR A 33 -8.95 0.10 -7.52
N ASN A 34 -9.01 1.00 -8.52
CA ASN A 34 -7.89 1.90 -8.85
C ASN A 34 -7.86 3.17 -7.99
N GLY A 35 -9.02 3.65 -7.54
CA GLY A 35 -9.14 4.97 -6.90
C GLY A 35 -8.32 5.11 -5.63
N SER A 36 -8.21 4.05 -4.82
CA SER A 36 -7.39 4.07 -3.60
C SER A 36 -5.90 4.27 -3.91
N THR A 37 -5.36 3.53 -4.89
CA THR A 37 -3.97 3.66 -5.33
C THR A 37 -3.71 5.03 -5.95
N GLU A 38 -4.62 5.51 -6.80
CA GLU A 38 -4.53 6.84 -7.42
C GLU A 38 -4.54 7.95 -6.37
N ASN A 39 -5.39 7.84 -5.34
CA ASN A 39 -5.47 8.82 -4.26
C ASN A 39 -4.18 8.90 -3.43
N ILE A 40 -3.58 7.75 -3.12
CA ILE A 40 -2.29 7.70 -2.41
C ILE A 40 -1.18 8.31 -3.29
N ASN A 41 -1.14 7.94 -4.58
CA ASN A 41 -0.17 8.50 -5.51
C ASN A 41 -0.28 10.03 -5.64
N GLN A 42 -1.50 10.56 -5.73
CA GLN A 42 -1.73 12.00 -5.73
C GLN A 42 -1.29 12.65 -4.41
N THR A 43 -1.51 11.99 -3.29
CA THR A 43 -1.08 12.48 -1.97
C THR A 43 0.43 12.57 -1.87
N LEU A 44 1.15 11.53 -2.30
CA LEU A 44 2.61 11.55 -2.39
C LEU A 44 3.11 12.63 -3.35
N GLN A 45 2.50 12.75 -4.52
CA GLN A 45 2.88 13.75 -5.52
C GLN A 45 2.74 15.18 -4.97
N LYS A 46 1.60 15.50 -4.36
CA LYS A 46 1.29 16.86 -3.88
C LYS A 46 1.96 17.16 -2.55
N GLY A 47 1.93 16.21 -1.61
CA GLY A 47 2.41 16.38 -0.24
C GLY A 47 3.92 16.19 -0.08
N PHE A 48 4.50 15.23 -0.80
CA PHE A 48 5.92 14.94 -0.71
C PHE A 48 6.68 15.51 -1.91
N TYR A 49 6.57 14.90 -3.10
CA TYR A 49 7.47 15.18 -4.23
C TYR A 49 7.51 16.65 -4.64
N LYS A 50 6.35 17.30 -4.83
CA LYS A 50 6.29 18.73 -5.19
C LYS A 50 6.89 19.65 -4.12
N VAL A 51 6.87 19.26 -2.85
CA VAL A 51 7.40 20.08 -1.76
C VAL A 51 8.89 19.83 -1.60
N ALA A 52 9.29 18.55 -1.54
CA ALA A 52 10.66 18.09 -1.40
C ALA A 52 11.57 18.67 -2.48
N PHE A 53 11.20 18.51 -3.76
CA PHE A 53 12.01 18.98 -4.89
C PHE A 53 12.08 20.51 -5.05
N ARG A 54 11.21 21.27 -4.37
CA ARG A 54 11.33 22.73 -4.29
C ARG A 54 12.23 23.20 -3.15
N LYS A 55 12.42 22.37 -2.11
CA LYS A 55 13.15 22.74 -0.90
C LYS A 55 14.58 22.19 -0.86
N LYS A 56 14.83 21.06 -1.51
CA LYS A 56 16.08 20.32 -1.42
C LYS A 56 16.49 19.79 -2.79
N LEU A 57 17.74 20.02 -3.16
CA LEU A 57 18.38 19.35 -4.29
C LEU A 57 18.92 18.00 -3.81
N TYR A 58 18.39 16.92 -4.38
CA TYR A 58 18.81 15.56 -4.05
C TYR A 58 19.95 15.12 -4.96
N GLN A 59 20.99 14.54 -4.37
CA GLN A 59 22.16 14.02 -5.09
C GLN A 59 22.11 12.50 -5.27
N SER A 60 21.16 11.81 -4.62
CA SER A 60 21.00 10.36 -4.71
C SER A 60 19.55 9.94 -4.45
N ILE A 61 19.21 8.71 -4.87
CA ILE A 61 17.87 8.13 -4.66
C ILE A 61 17.66 7.82 -3.18
N GLU A 62 18.70 7.39 -2.47
CA GLU A 62 18.66 7.07 -1.04
C GLU A 62 18.28 8.29 -0.21
N ALA A 63 18.75 9.47 -0.61
CA ALA A 63 18.37 10.72 0.04
C ALA A 63 16.88 11.06 -0.16
N ILE A 64 16.31 10.74 -1.34
CA ILE A 64 14.88 10.88 -1.60
C ILE A 64 14.09 9.86 -0.78
N GLN A 65 14.54 8.60 -0.76
CA GLN A 65 13.90 7.52 -0.03
C GLN A 65 13.82 7.83 1.47
N LYS A 66 14.91 8.33 2.08
CA LYS A 66 14.91 8.72 3.49
C LYS A 66 13.84 9.77 3.82
N ASP A 67 13.80 10.85 3.04
CA ASP A 67 12.83 11.92 3.27
C ASP A 67 11.39 11.44 2.97
N MET A 68 11.21 10.51 2.03
CA MET A 68 9.93 9.88 1.73
C MET A 68 9.46 9.01 2.90
N ASP A 69 10.36 8.23 3.50
CA ASP A 69 10.06 7.40 4.66
C ASP A 69 9.66 8.27 5.86
N ASP A 70 10.35 9.39 6.08
CA ASP A 70 9.99 10.40 7.08
C ASP A 70 8.58 10.96 6.83
N PHE A 71 8.29 11.34 5.57
CA PHE A 71 6.96 11.81 5.19
C PHE A 71 5.88 10.75 5.43
N MET A 72 6.15 9.48 5.08
CA MET A 72 5.20 8.39 5.28
C MET A 72 4.96 8.09 6.76
N ARG A 73 6.00 8.14 7.59
CA ARG A 73 5.86 8.04 9.05
C ARG A 73 4.94 9.12 9.59
N TYR A 74 5.15 10.38 9.21
CA TYR A 74 4.29 11.49 9.58
C TYR A 74 2.85 11.29 9.07
N TYR A 75 2.68 10.99 7.79
CA TYR A 75 1.38 10.84 7.15
C TYR A 75 0.53 9.73 7.78
N ASN A 76 1.15 8.60 8.11
CA ASN A 76 0.45 7.45 8.68
C ASN A 76 0.15 7.60 10.17
N ASN A 77 1.06 8.21 10.94
CA ASN A 77 1.01 8.14 12.41
C ASN A 77 0.70 9.47 13.11
N GLN A 78 0.85 10.61 12.43
CA GLN A 78 0.71 11.94 13.06
C GLN A 78 -0.37 12.78 12.38
N ARG A 79 -0.51 12.68 11.05
CA ARG A 79 -1.53 13.44 10.32
C ARG A 79 -2.91 12.82 10.52
N THR A 80 -3.82 13.59 11.10
CA THR A 80 -5.24 13.25 11.15
C THR A 80 -5.86 13.43 9.76
N ASN A 81 -6.74 12.50 9.38
CA ASN A 81 -7.47 12.59 8.11
C ASN A 81 -8.97 12.81 8.42
N GLN A 82 -9.55 13.81 7.77
CA GLN A 82 -10.98 14.14 7.87
C GLN A 82 -11.87 13.24 6.97
N GLY A 83 -11.28 12.23 6.33
CA GLY A 83 -12.04 11.31 5.48
C GLY A 83 -13.13 10.59 6.28
N LYS A 84 -14.26 10.29 5.62
CA LYS A 84 -15.44 9.61 6.19
C LYS A 84 -15.09 8.41 7.09
N HIS A 85 -14.05 7.67 6.74
CA HIS A 85 -13.62 6.46 7.44
C HIS A 85 -12.60 6.71 8.56
N CYS A 86 -11.85 7.81 8.52
CA CYS A 86 -10.84 8.12 9.54
C CYS A 86 -11.42 8.90 10.73
N GLN A 87 -12.45 9.73 10.52
CA GLN A 87 -13.14 10.45 11.61
C GLN A 87 -12.17 11.22 12.53
N ASN A 88 -11.24 11.99 11.95
CA ASN A 88 -10.18 12.73 12.66
C ASN A 88 -9.11 11.86 13.35
N ARG A 89 -9.13 10.53 13.17
CA ARG A 89 -8.03 9.66 13.55
C ARG A 89 -6.91 9.69 12.51
N THR A 90 -5.75 9.18 12.91
CA THR A 90 -4.65 8.90 11.98
C THR A 90 -4.97 7.64 11.15
N LEU A 91 -4.29 7.48 10.02
CA LEU A 91 -4.43 6.29 9.18
C LEU A 91 -4.05 5.02 9.94
N MET A 92 -2.96 5.07 10.71
CA MET A 92 -2.51 3.92 11.50
C MET A 92 -3.54 3.52 12.56
N GLN A 93 -4.12 4.48 13.29
CA GLN A 93 -5.21 4.19 14.24
C GLN A 93 -6.40 3.56 13.53
N THR A 94 -6.84 4.15 12.41
CA THR A 94 -7.96 3.62 11.61
C THR A 94 -7.69 2.18 11.14
N PHE A 95 -6.46 1.89 10.72
CA PHE A 95 -6.03 0.57 10.28
C PHE A 95 -6.02 -0.45 11.43
N LEU A 96 -5.45 -0.09 12.59
CA LEU A 96 -5.39 -0.97 13.76
C LEU A 96 -6.79 -1.30 14.29
N ASP A 97 -7.68 -0.30 14.34
CA ASP A 97 -9.07 -0.50 14.73
C ASP A 97 -9.77 -1.45 13.73
N GLY A 98 -9.61 -1.21 12.42
CA GLY A 98 -10.14 -2.11 11.39
C GLY A 98 -9.58 -3.53 11.47
N ARG A 99 -8.30 -3.70 11.82
CA ARG A 99 -7.65 -5.00 11.99
C ARG A 99 -8.28 -5.80 13.14
N SER A 100 -8.64 -5.15 14.25
CA SER A 100 -9.34 -5.84 15.36
C SER A 100 -10.76 -6.27 14.99
N LEU A 101 -11.41 -5.57 14.07
CA LEU A 101 -12.76 -5.91 13.58
C LEU A 101 -12.73 -7.03 12.55
N TYR A 102 -11.64 -7.16 11.77
CA TYR A 102 -11.53 -8.13 10.68
C TYR A 102 -11.94 -9.57 11.06
N PRO A 103 -11.49 -10.16 12.19
CA PRO A 103 -11.89 -11.51 12.60
C PRO A 103 -13.40 -11.66 12.84
N GLN A 104 -14.10 -10.58 13.20
CA GLN A 104 -15.54 -10.63 13.50
C GLN A 104 -16.41 -10.70 12.23
N TYR A 105 -15.87 -10.30 11.09
CA TYR A 105 -16.59 -10.21 9.81
C TYR A 105 -16.15 -11.27 8.79
N MET A 106 -15.06 -11.99 9.05
CA MET A 106 -14.61 -13.09 8.21
C MET A 106 -15.20 -14.39 8.74
N PHE A 107 -16.17 -14.93 8.00
CA PHE A 107 -16.67 -16.28 8.23
C PHE A 107 -15.62 -17.28 7.70
N GLU A 108 -14.84 -17.83 8.63
CA GLU A 108 -13.91 -18.98 8.52
C GLU A 108 -12.81 -18.94 7.44
N ASN A 109 -11.56 -18.93 7.91
CA ASN A 109 -10.74 -20.15 7.93
C ASN A 109 -9.76 -20.01 9.10
N ASN A 110 -9.83 -20.93 10.07
CA ASN A 110 -8.73 -21.13 11.00
C ASN A 110 -7.50 -21.44 10.17
N VAL A 111 -6.64 -20.45 9.95
CA VAL A 111 -5.27 -20.72 9.56
C VAL A 111 -4.70 -21.43 10.76
N GLU A 112 -4.63 -22.76 10.69
CA GLU A 112 -3.89 -23.55 11.67
C GLU A 112 -2.51 -22.89 11.78
N GLU A 113 -2.26 -22.26 12.92
CA GLU A 113 -0.92 -21.80 13.27
C GLU A 113 -0.08 -23.06 13.29
N ASN A 114 0.68 -23.27 12.21
CA ASN A 114 1.67 -24.31 12.15
C ASN A 114 2.74 -23.89 13.17
N GLN A 115 2.58 -24.37 14.41
CA GLN A 115 3.56 -24.26 15.47
C GLN A 115 4.79 -25.04 14.99
N ALA A 116 5.78 -24.32 14.49
CA ALA A 116 7.09 -24.88 14.25
C ALA A 116 7.67 -25.31 15.61
N ALA A 117 7.67 -26.63 15.84
CA ALA A 117 8.46 -27.31 16.85
C ALA A 117 9.89 -27.54 16.36
#